data_AF-A0A0H4C352-F1
#
_entry.id   AF-A0A0H4C352-F1
#
_cell.length_a   1.000
_cell.length_b   1.000
_cell.length_c   1.000
_cell.angle_alpha   90.00
_cell.angle_beta   90.00
_cell.angle_gamma   90.00
#
_symmetry.space_group_name_H-M   'P 1'
#
loop_
_entity.id
_entity.type
_entity.pdbx_description
1 polymer ?
#
loop_
_entity_poly.entity_id
_entity_poly.type
_entity_poly.pdbx_seq_one_letter_code
_entity_poly.pdbx_strand_id
1 'polypeptide(L)'
;MSSTRYDGNEITALIPAEAGWQIVVTSPSSGDRKVCPIVAWAAQCLPAADGTPQHGVHPVFVLDGRTWTLGDLDQIIRADGRILAPGEQP
;
A
#
# COMPACT_ATOMS: atom_id res chain seq x y z
N MET A 1 12.11 -2.23 -31.56
CA MET A 1 10.99 -2.13 -30.60
C MET A 1 11.59 -1.85 -29.23
N SER A 2 11.43 -0.63 -28.71
CA SER A 2 11.84 -0.30 -27.35
C SER A 2 10.91 -1.04 -26.41
N SER A 3 11.42 -2.10 -25.74
CA SER A 3 10.73 -2.67 -24.59
C SER A 3 10.75 -1.58 -23.52
N THR A 4 9.64 -0.88 -23.36
CA THR A 4 9.41 -0.06 -22.17
C THR A 4 9.53 -1.03 -21.00
N ARG A 5 10.65 -0.97 -20.26
CA ARG A 5 10.78 -1.73 -19.03
C ARG A 5 9.65 -1.27 -18.13
N TYR A 6 8.73 -2.17 -17.84
CA TYR A 6 7.75 -1.93 -16.81
C TYR A 6 8.49 -2.01 -15.48
N ASP A 7 8.74 -0.85 -14.86
CA ASP A 7 9.51 -0.75 -13.61
C ASP A 7 8.75 -1.29 -12.39
N GLY A 8 7.55 -1.86 -12.59
CA GLY A 8 6.90 -2.69 -11.59
C GLY A 8 6.04 -1.93 -10.57
N ASN A 9 5.75 -0.65 -10.76
CA ASN A 9 4.97 0.08 -9.77
C ASN A 9 4.30 1.31 -10.36
N GLU A 10 3.10 1.12 -10.91
CA GLU A 10 2.33 2.21 -11.51
C GLU A 10 1.01 2.41 -10.76
N ILE A 11 0.78 3.65 -10.29
CA ILE A 11 -0.52 4.08 -9.77
C ILE A 11 -1.31 4.72 -10.91
N THR A 12 -2.42 4.09 -11.29
CA THR A 12 -3.24 4.52 -12.43
C THR A 12 -4.45 5.36 -12.02
N ALA A 13 -4.88 5.25 -10.76
CA ALA A 13 -5.93 6.10 -10.18
C ALA A 13 -5.78 6.23 -8.66
N LEU A 14 -6.24 7.35 -8.12
CA LEU A 14 -6.30 7.64 -6.69
C LEU A 14 -7.71 8.13 -6.32
N ILE A 15 -8.30 7.50 -5.31
CA ILE A 15 -9.62 7.85 -4.79
C ILE A 15 -9.45 8.19 -3.30
N PRO A 16 -9.84 9.39 -2.82
CA PRO A 16 -9.77 9.71 -1.40
C PRO A 16 -10.53 8.69 -0.55
N ALA A 17 -9.98 8.32 0.60
CA ALA A 17 -10.66 7.46 1.55
C ALA A 17 -11.61 8.30 2.42
N GLU A 18 -12.74 7.71 2.79
CA GLU A 18 -13.60 8.30 3.82
C GLU A 18 -12.86 8.33 5.16
N ALA A 19 -13.22 9.27 6.03
CA ALA A 19 -12.59 9.39 7.34
C ALA A 19 -12.85 8.14 8.21
N GLY A 20 -11.82 7.72 8.96
CA GLY A 20 -11.92 6.63 9.94
C GLY A 20 -11.36 5.28 9.48
N TRP A 21 -11.02 5.12 8.20
CA TRP A 21 -10.29 3.93 7.74
C TRP A 21 -8.85 3.92 8.26
N GLN A 22 -8.40 2.76 8.74
CA GLN A 22 -7.06 2.59 9.29
C GLN A 22 -6.42 1.31 8.76
N ILE A 23 -5.10 1.21 8.91
CA ILE A 23 -4.35 0.00 8.64
C ILE A 23 -3.34 -0.26 9.76
N VAL A 24 -3.25 -1.51 10.19
CA VAL A 24 -2.20 -2.00 11.08
C VAL A 24 -1.08 -2.56 10.22
N VAL A 25 0.11 -1.99 10.31
CA VAL A 25 1.30 -2.41 9.54
C VAL A 25 2.55 -2.40 10.40
N THR A 26 3.54 -3.20 10.02
CA THR A 26 4.88 -3.16 10.63
C THR A 26 5.72 -2.02 10.03
N SER A 27 6.28 -1.15 10.88
CA SER A 27 7.20 -0.10 10.47
C SER A 27 8.53 -0.68 9.97
N PRO A 28 8.99 -0.36 8.76
CA PRO A 28 10.30 -0.82 8.29
C PRO A 28 11.45 -0.10 9.02
N SER A 29 11.19 1.05 9.65
CA SER A 29 12.21 1.82 10.35
C SER A 29 12.42 1.38 11.80
N SER A 30 11.35 1.01 12.52
CA SER A 30 11.43 0.59 13.93
C SER A 30 11.17 -0.89 14.17
N GLY A 31 10.49 -1.58 13.24
CA GLY A 31 10.03 -2.96 13.42
C GLY A 31 8.74 -3.09 14.24
N ASP A 32 8.18 -1.99 14.75
CA ASP A 32 6.95 -2.00 15.55
C ASP A 32 5.70 -2.03 14.69
N ARG A 33 4.63 -2.62 15.21
CA ARG A 33 3.29 -2.48 14.64
C ARG A 33 2.74 -1.08 14.92
N LYS A 34 2.24 -0.43 13.88
CA LYS A 34 1.64 0.91 13.93
C LYS A 34 0.26 0.91 13.29
N VAL A 35 -0.66 1.66 13.90
CA VAL A 35 -1.98 1.95 13.33
C VAL A 35 -1.87 3.27 12.57
N CYS A 36 -2.05 3.22 11.26
CA CYS A 36 -1.91 4.36 10.37
C CYS A 36 -3.26 4.71 9.74
N PRO A 37 -3.58 6.01 9.58
CA PRO A 37 -4.78 6.41 8.83
C PRO A 37 -4.61 6.07 7.34
N ILE A 38 -5.66 5.51 6.74
CA ILE A 38 -5.76 5.39 5.29
C ILE A 38 -6.32 6.72 4.77
N VAL A 39 -5.60 7.36 3.84
CA VAL A 39 -5.95 8.67 3.28
C VAL A 39 -6.52 8.57 1.86
N ALA A 40 -6.22 7.49 1.15
CA ALA A 40 -6.71 7.21 -0.20
C ALA A 40 -6.65 5.72 -0.53
N TRP A 41 -7.26 5.37 -1.65
CA TRP A 41 -7.20 4.07 -2.32
C TRP A 41 -6.51 4.25 -3.67
N ALA A 42 -5.44 3.50 -3.91
CA ALA A 42 -4.71 3.52 -5.16
C ALA A 42 -5.09 2.30 -6.01
N ALA A 43 -5.55 2.53 -7.24
CA ALA A 43 -5.51 1.48 -8.25
C ALA A 43 -4.06 1.38 -8.73
N GLN A 44 -3.41 0.26 -8.42
CA GLN A 44 -1.98 0.06 -8.62
C GLN A 44 -1.76 -1.20 -9.47
N CYS A 45 -0.74 -1.15 -10.31
CA CYS A 45 -0.21 -2.31 -10.99
C CYS A 45 1.14 -2.67 -10.36
N LEU A 46 1.32 -3.92 -9.96
CA LEU A 46 2.53 -4.46 -9.32
C LEU A 46 2.99 -5.72 -10.06
N PRO A 47 4.29 -6.05 -10.10
CA PRO A 47 4.77 -7.30 -10.66
C PRO A 47 4.40 -8.43 -9.70
N ALA A 48 3.73 -9.45 -10.23
CA ALA A 48 3.56 -10.72 -9.54
C ALA A 48 4.90 -11.47 -9.45
N ALA A 49 4.93 -12.55 -8.66
CA ALA A 49 6.11 -13.39 -8.48
C ALA A 49 6.65 -14.01 -9.79
N ASP A 50 5.79 -14.17 -10.80
CA ASP A 50 6.15 -14.66 -12.14
C ASP A 50 6.53 -13.53 -13.11
N GLY A 51 6.58 -12.28 -12.64
CA GLY A 51 6.89 -11.09 -13.42
C GLY A 51 5.72 -10.55 -14.25
N THR A 52 4.52 -11.13 -14.15
CA THR A 52 3.34 -10.60 -14.84
C THR A 52 2.76 -9.40 -14.10
N PRO A 53 2.20 -8.39 -14.79
CA PRO A 53 1.54 -7.27 -14.13
C PRO A 53 0.24 -7.72 -13.45
N GLN A 54 0.09 -7.42 -12.16
CA GLN A 54 -1.11 -7.65 -11.37
C GLN A 54 -1.72 -6.32 -10.94
N HIS A 55 -2.96 -6.09 -11.33
CA HIS A 55 -3.72 -4.91 -10.93
C HIS A 55 -4.48 -5.16 -9.64
N GLY A 56 -4.45 -4.20 -8.73
CA GLY A 56 -5.12 -4.26 -7.45
C GLY A 56 -5.48 -2.88 -6.91
N VAL A 57 -6.34 -2.85 -5.90
CA VAL A 57 -6.61 -1.63 -5.13
C VAL A 57 -5.88 -1.76 -3.80
N HIS A 58 -5.03 -0.79 -3.48
CA HIS A 58 -4.20 -0.79 -2.30
C HIS A 58 -4.49 0.44 -1.44
N PRO A 59 -4.47 0.31 -0.09
CA PRO A 59 -4.60 1.45 0.80
C PRO A 59 -3.36 2.34 0.69
N VAL A 60 -3.59 3.65 0.66
CA VAL A 60 -2.57 4.69 0.78
C VAL A 60 -2.59 5.20 2.22
N PHE A 61 -1.47 5.14 2.93
CA PHE A 61 -1.37 5.51 4.34
C PHE A 61 -0.08 6.26 4.64
N VAL A 62 -0.06 6.98 5.77
CA VAL A 62 1.14 7.69 6.24
C VAL A 62 1.81 6.89 7.34
N LEU A 63 3.06 6.50 7.12
CA LEU A 63 3.90 5.75 8.05
C LEU A 63 5.29 6.38 8.08
N ASP A 64 5.80 6.64 9.28
CA ASP A 64 7.12 7.25 9.51
C ASP A 64 7.35 8.56 8.73
N GLY A 65 6.30 9.37 8.63
CA GLY A 65 6.32 10.67 7.95
C GLY A 65 6.35 10.61 6.42
N ARG A 66 6.12 9.43 5.82
CA ARG A 66 6.04 9.22 4.37
C ARG A 66 4.74 8.54 3.99
N THR A 67 4.33 8.75 2.74
CA THR A 67 3.16 8.08 2.17
C THR A 67 3.59 6.75 1.56
N TRP A 68 2.78 5.72 1.79
CA TRP A 68 2.99 4.36 1.33
C TRP A 68 1.72 3.79 0.72
N THR A 69 1.84 2.95 -0.29
CA THR A 69 0.86 1.90 -0.57
C THR A 69 1.28 0.60 0.10
N LEU A 70 0.33 -0.32 0.31
CA LEU A 70 0.67 -1.67 0.78
C LEU A 70 1.60 -2.39 -0.21
N GLY A 71 1.44 -2.12 -1.51
CA GLY A 71 2.31 -2.63 -2.57
C GLY A 71 3.76 -2.15 -2.45
N ASP A 72 3.97 -0.86 -2.13
CA ASP A 72 5.30 -0.29 -1.91
C ASP A 72 5.96 -0.92 -0.67
N LEU A 73 5.17 -1.10 0.40
CA LEU A 73 5.69 -1.62 1.66
C LEU A 73 6.12 -3.09 1.51
N ASP A 74 5.34 -3.92 0.82
CA ASP A 74 5.62 -5.35 0.60
C ASP A 74 6.95 -5.60 -0.14
N GLN A 75 7.37 -4.66 -0.99
CA GLN A 75 8.67 -4.72 -1.68
C GLN A 75 9.88 -4.49 -0.74
N ILE A 76 9.66 -3.92 0.45
CA ILE A 76 10.72 -3.63 1.42
C ILE A 76 10.69 -4.65 2.56
N ILE A 77 9.51 -4.90 3.10
CA ILE A 77 9.24 -5.86 4.16
C ILE A 77 7.90 -6.51 3.85
N ARG A 78 7.81 -7.83 3.99
CA ARG A 78 6.54 -8.54 3.77
C ARG A 78 5.41 -7.85 4.52
N ALA A 79 4.47 -7.28 3.78
CA ALA A 79 3.43 -6.46 4.35
C ALA A 79 2.40 -7.35 5.05
N ASP A 80 2.23 -7.16 6.35
CA ASP A 80 1.25 -7.86 7.18
C ASP A 80 -0.04 -7.03 7.39
N GLY A 81 -0.33 -6.15 6.43
CA GLY A 81 -1.35 -5.11 6.55
C GLY A 81 -2.75 -5.65 6.85
N ARG A 82 -3.31 -5.27 7.99
CA ARG A 82 -4.74 -5.46 8.30
C ARG A 82 -5.46 -4.12 8.20
N ILE A 83 -6.37 -4.01 7.24
CA ILE A 83 -7.27 -2.86 7.13
C ILE A 83 -8.33 -2.97 8.24
N LEU A 84 -8.59 -1.85 8.91
CA LEU A 84 -9.64 -1.68 9.90
C LEU A 84 -10.70 -0.73 9.33
N ALA A 85 -11.97 -1.15 9.42
CA ALA A 85 -13.08 -0.31 9.02
C ALA A 85 -13.29 0.84 10.04
N PRO A 86 -13.97 1.94 9.67
CA PRO A 86 -14.31 2.99 10.61
C PRO A 86 -15.06 2.45 11.84
N GLY A 87 -14.53 2.72 13.03
CA GLY A 87 -15.08 2.27 14.31
C GLY A 87 -14.63 0.88 14.77
N GLU A 88 -13.84 0.15 13.95
CA GLU A 88 -13.21 -1.10 14.35
C GLU A 88 -11.99 -0.85 15.25
N GLN A 89 -11.78 -1.71 16.25
CA GLN A 89 -10.60 -1.63 17.13
C GLN A 89 -9.43 -2.48 16.59
N PRO A 90 -8.17 -2.02 16.72
CA PRO A 90 -6.98 -2.73 16.25
C PRO A 90 -6.80 -4.16 16.81
#